data_AF-A0A2V2TCC4-F1
#
_entry.id   AF-A0A2V2TCC4-F1
#
_cell.length_a   1.000
_cell.length_b   1.000
_cell.length_c   1.000
_cell.angle_alpha   90.00
_cell.angle_beta   90.00
_cell.angle_gamma   90.00
#
_symmetry.space_group_name_H-M   'P 1'
#
loop_
_entity.id
_entity.type
_entity.pdbx_description
1 polymer ?
#
loop_
_entity_poly.entity_id
_entity_poly.type
_entity_poly.pdbx_seq_one_letter_code
_entity_poly.pdbx_strand_id
1 'polypeptide(L)' 'MSPARLSAIAEDLRKIGTTAVAAGLIGIFLGEHRILTSLALSVGVVIWLTGIYLTQEES' A
#
# COMPACT_ATOMS: atom_id res chain seq x y z
N MET A 1 19.73 -6.41 7.02
CA MET A 1 18.48 -6.95 7.61
C MET A 1 18.42 -8.44 7.34
N SER A 2 17.84 -9.24 8.24
CA SER A 2 17.66 -10.67 7.94
C SER A 2 16.57 -10.86 6.87
N PRO A 3 16.66 -11.91 6.03
CA PRO A 3 15.66 -12.22 5.00
C PRO A 3 14.23 -12.34 5.58
N ALA A 4 14.10 -12.99 6.75
CA ALA A 4 12.82 -13.13 7.45
C ALA A 4 12.20 -11.77 7.85
N ARG A 5 13.02 -10.78 8.23
CA ARG A 5 12.51 -9.43 8.55
C ARG A 5 12.07 -8.68 7.30
N LEU A 6 12.79 -8.84 6.18
CA LEU A 6 12.41 -8.22 4.90
C LEU A 6 11.10 -8.79 4.38
N SER A 7 10.93 -10.11 4.46
CA SER A 7 9.68 -10.80 4.10
C SER A 7 8.49 -10.33 4.94
N ALA A 8 8.67 -10.23 6.27
CA ALA A 8 7.63 -9.70 7.16
C ALA A 8 7.25 -8.25 6.82
N ILE A 9 8.24 -7.38 6.55
CA ILE A 9 8.00 -5.99 6.17
C ILE A 9 7.29 -5.89 4.81
N ALA A 10 7.69 -6.71 3.83
CA ALA A 10 7.06 -6.74 2.52
C ALA A 10 5.56 -7.11 2.63
N GLU A 11 5.25 -8.11 3.45
CA GLU A 11 3.88 -8.55 3.71
C GLU A 11 3.06 -7.47 4.45
N ASP A 12 3.63 -6.81 5.46
CA ASP A 12 2.97 -5.72 6.17
C ASP A 12 2.69 -4.53 5.25
N LEU A 13 3.65 -4.15 4.40
CA LEU A 13 3.48 -3.11 3.37
C LEU A 13 2.38 -3.48 2.38
N ARG A 14 2.27 -4.75 1.98
CA ARG A 14 1.19 -5.20 1.09
C ARG A 14 -0.17 -5.02 1.75
N LYS A 15 -0.33 -5.45 3.00
CA LYS A 15 -1.59 -5.35 3.76
C LYS A 15 -2.03 -3.91 4.00
N ILE A 16 -1.10 -3.07 4.46
CA ILE A 16 -1.37 -1.64 4.70
C ILE A 16 -1.69 -0.96 3.38
N GLY A 17 -0.92 -1.26 2.33
CA GLY A 17 -1.12 -0.73 0.98
C GLY A 17 -2.51 -1.07 0.42
N THR A 18 -2.92 -2.33 0.44
CA THR A 18 -4.26 -2.74 -0.04
C THR A 18 -5.39 -2.09 0.76
N THR A 19 -5.20 -1.95 2.09
CA THR A 19 -6.19 -1.31 2.96
C THR A 19 -6.32 0.18 2.63
N ALA A 20 -5.20 0.88 2.46
CA ALA A 20 -5.16 2.29 2.08
C ALA A 20 -5.76 2.51 0.69
N VAL A 21 -5.49 1.62 -0.27
CA VAL A 21 -6.09 1.68 -1.61
C VAL A 21 -7.61 1.49 -1.55
N ALA A 22 -8.10 0.50 -0.81
CA ALA A 22 -9.53 0.28 -0.64
C ALA A 22 -10.22 1.50 0.00
N ALA A 23 -9.66 2.02 1.09
CA ALA A 23 -10.19 3.21 1.76
C ALA A 23 -10.14 4.46 0.85
N GLY A 24 -9.08 4.63 0.07
CA GLY A 24 -8.93 5.72 -0.87
C GLY A 24 -9.95 5.66 -2.01
N LEU A 25 -10.19 4.48 -2.57
CA LEU A 25 -11.22 4.28 -3.59
C LEU A 25 -12.61 4.64 -3.05
N ILE A 26 -12.97 4.13 -1.87
CA ILE A 26 -14.23 4.47 -1.20
C ILE A 26 -14.32 5.99 -0.96
N GLY A 27 -13.26 6.60 -0.44
CA GLY A 27 -13.21 8.03 -0.14
C GLY A 27 -13.30 8.94 -1.37
N ILE A 28 -12.90 8.48 -2.57
CA ILE A 28 -13.05 9.26 -3.80
C ILE A 28 -14.53 9.38 -4.20
N PHE A 29 -15.31 8.31 -3.99
CA PHE A 29 -16.72 8.27 -4.35
C PHE A 29 -17.63 8.90 -3.27
N LEU A 30 -17.25 8.81 -1.99
CA LEU A 30 -18.08 9.24 -0.86
C LEU A 30 -17.60 10.52 -0.16
N GLY A 31 -16.37 10.97 -0.43
CA GLY A 31 -15.75 12.09 0.27
C GLY A 31 -15.91 13.44 -0.44
N GLU A 32 -16.01 14.51 0.35
CA GLU A 32 -16.06 15.90 -0.13
C GLU A 32 -14.68 16.38 -0.63
N HIS A 33 -13.59 15.89 -0.02
CA HIS A 33 -12.21 16.29 -0.32
C HIS A 33 -11.51 15.38 -1.34
N ARG A 34 -12.01 15.37 -2.58
CA ARG A 34 -11.51 14.48 -3.66
C ARG A 34 -10.01 14.58 -3.93
N ILE A 35 -9.45 15.79 -3.93
CA ILE A 35 -8.02 16.01 -4.21
C ILE A 35 -7.15 15.36 -3.12
N LEU A 36 -7.48 15.62 -1.86
CA LEU A 36 -6.75 15.03 -0.73
C LEU A 36 -6.86 13.50 -0.74
N THR A 37 -8.04 12.96 -1.03
CA THR A 37 -8.24 11.50 -1.12
C THR A 37 -7.44 10.89 -2.28
N SER A 38 -7.33 11.58 -3.42
CA SER A 38 -6.52 11.10 -4.56
C SER A 38 -5.01 11.05 -4.23
N LEU A 39 -4.52 12.01 -3.43
CA LEU A 39 -3.14 12.00 -2.95
C LEU A 39 -2.92 10.86 -1.95
N ALA A 40 -3.85 10.67 -1.00
CA ALA A 40 -3.80 9.56 -0.04
C ALA A 40 -3.85 8.19 -0.76
N LEU A 41 -4.71 8.04 -1.78
CA LEU A 41 -4.77 6.85 -2.62
C LEU A 41 -3.43 6.60 -3.32
N SER A 42 -2.82 7.65 -3.88
CA SER A 42 -1.51 7.54 -4.55
C SER A 42 -0.42 7.04 -3.61
N VAL A 43 -0.39 7.55 -2.37
CA VAL A 43 0.53 7.05 -1.33
C VAL A 43 0.24 5.58 -0.98
N GLY A 44 -1.04 5.20 -0.84
CA GLY A 44 -1.44 3.81 -0.62
C GLY A 44 -0.96 2.86 -1.72
N VAL A 45 -1.08 3.28 -2.99
CA VAL A 45 -0.56 2.53 -4.15
C VAL A 45 0.96 2.40 -4.10
N VAL A 46 1.69 3.48 -3.78
CA VAL A 46 3.16 3.43 -3.66
C VAL A 46 3.60 2.46 -2.56
N ILE A 47 2.96 2.50 -1.39
CA ILE A 47 3.23 1.57 -0.28
C ILE A 47 2.97 0.13 -0.71
N TRP A 48 1.84 -0.11 -1.39
CA TRP A 48 1.47 -1.43 -1.88
C TRP A 48 2.49 -1.97 -2.89
N LEU A 49 2.86 -1.17 -3.89
CA LEU A 49 3.87 -1.53 -4.90
C LEU A 49 5.25 -1.76 -4.27
N THR A 50 5.60 -0.99 -3.23
CA THR A 50 6.85 -1.20 -2.48
C THR A 50 6.85 -2.56 -1.79
N GLY A 51 5.73 -2.95 -1.17
CA GLY A 51 5.57 -4.29 -0.59
C GLY A 51 5.68 -5.40 -1.64
N ILE A 52 5.10 -5.22 -2.83
CA ILE A 52 5.24 -6.17 -3.95
C ILE A 52 6.70 -6.25 -4.42
N TYR A 53 7.37 -5.11 -4.62
CA TYR A 53 8.76 -5.09 -5.07
C TYR A 53 9.73 -5.77 -4.09
N LEU A 54 9.51 -5.54 -2.79
CA LEU A 54 10.27 -6.18 -1.71
C LEU A 54 9.92 -7.66 -1.53
N THR A 55 8.79 -8.12 -2.07
CA THR A 55 8.51 -9.53 -2.26
C THR A 55 9.34 -10.03 -3.45
N GLN A 56 10.67 -10.00 -3.33
CA GLN A 56 11.53 -10.77 -4.21
C GLN A 56 11.32 -12.23 -3.82
N GLU A 57 10.86 -13.05 -4.78
CA GLU A 57 10.79 -14.50 -4.64
C GLU A 57 12.08 -15.01 -4.02
N GLU A 58 11.97 -15.86 -3.01
CA GLU A 58 13.04 -16.80 -2.67
C GLU A 58 13.38 -17.57 -3.96
N SER A 59 14.34 -17.06 -4.73
CA SER A 59 14.99 -17.77 -5.85
C SER A 59 16.17 -18.57 -5.32
#